data_AF-A0A6M3J043-F1
#
_entry.id   AF-A0A6M3J043-F1
#
_cell.length_a   1.000
_cell.length_b   1.000
_cell.length_c   1.000
_cell.angle_alpha   90.00
_cell.angle_beta   90.00
_cell.angle_gamma   90.00
#
_symmetry.space_group_name_H-M   'P 1'
#
loop_
_entity.id
_entity.type
_entity.pdbx_description
1 polymer ?
#
loop_
_entity_poly.entity_id
_entity_poly.type
_entity_poly.pdbx_seq_one_letter_code
_entity_poly.pdbx_strand_id
1 'polypeptide(L)'
;MNHYVPLTMHSKKPVAVPRKKERVNFDDLYAERAALMDKMSITELRACREDLKSWIDNINDLSREQDIKPERKKYLSGLRKMVLNLLAYSKTRIREINKQVYCGTTTNQAIEFVRIAAEVLPHNTYQEIMGRVINRDDRTD
;
A
#
# COMPACT_ATOMS: atom_id res chain seq x y z
N MET A 1 -77.98 -3.04 11.02
CA MET A 1 -77.20 -2.93 9.76
C MET A 1 -76.25 -1.75 9.91
N ASN A 2 -74.96 -1.99 9.70
CA ASN A 2 -73.94 -1.06 9.13
C ASN A 2 -73.76 0.34 9.78
N HIS A 3 -72.59 0.82 10.18
CA HIS A 3 -71.21 0.31 10.13
C HIS A 3 -70.40 0.91 11.28
N TYR A 4 -69.59 0.05 11.90
CA TYR A 4 -68.44 0.39 12.72
C TYR A 4 -67.25 0.64 11.77
N VAL A 5 -66.51 1.75 11.89
CA VAL A 5 -65.03 1.80 11.88
C VAL A 5 -64.58 3.15 12.48
N PRO A 6 -63.84 3.18 13.60
CA PRO A 6 -63.20 4.39 14.11
C PRO A 6 -61.94 4.74 13.30
N LEU A 7 -61.73 6.05 13.11
CA LEU A 7 -60.49 6.65 12.64
C LEU A 7 -59.34 6.35 13.61
N THR A 8 -58.52 5.36 13.29
CA THR A 8 -57.14 5.29 13.78
C THR A 8 -56.19 5.59 12.63
N MET A 9 -55.85 6.88 12.49
CA MET A 9 -54.69 7.29 11.71
C MET A 9 -53.41 6.86 12.44
N HIS A 10 -53.06 5.58 12.33
CA HIS A 10 -51.67 5.18 12.50
C HIS A 10 -50.95 5.51 11.20
N SER A 11 -50.41 6.73 11.15
CA SER A 11 -49.34 7.10 10.23
C SER A 11 -48.21 6.08 10.40
N LYS A 12 -48.22 5.05 9.55
CA LYS A 12 -47.05 4.19 9.34
C LYS A 12 -46.01 5.09 8.68
N LYS A 13 -45.15 5.70 9.49
CA LYS A 13 -43.89 6.26 9.01
C LYS A 13 -43.26 5.19 8.11
N PRO A 14 -42.84 5.52 6.88
CA PRO A 14 -42.13 4.56 6.06
C PRO A 14 -40.93 4.07 6.86
N VAL A 15 -40.93 2.77 7.14
CA VAL A 15 -39.77 2.07 7.71
C VAL A 15 -38.62 2.37 6.76
N ALA A 16 -37.57 3.01 7.26
CA ALA A 16 -36.37 3.27 6.50
C ALA A 16 -35.90 1.93 5.93
N VAL A 17 -36.03 1.77 4.61
CA VAL A 17 -35.49 0.62 3.88
C VAL A 17 -34.01 0.54 4.28
N PRO A 18 -33.52 -0.59 4.82
CA PRO A 18 -32.12 -0.72 5.15
C PRO A 18 -31.34 -0.44 3.87
N ARG A 19 -30.55 0.64 3.87
CA ARG A 19 -29.68 1.02 2.75
C ARG A 19 -28.91 -0.23 2.36
N LYS A 20 -29.11 -0.73 1.13
CA LYS A 20 -28.31 -1.83 0.57
C LYS A 20 -26.86 -1.53 0.89
N LYS A 21 -26.19 -2.40 1.65
CA LYS A 21 -24.74 -2.30 1.89
C LYS A 21 -24.08 -2.08 0.54
N GLU A 22 -23.41 -0.94 0.40
CA GLU A 22 -22.73 -0.54 -0.82
C GLU A 22 -21.74 -1.64 -1.20
N ARG A 23 -21.83 -2.12 -2.44
CA ARG A 23 -20.95 -3.18 -2.91
C ARG A 23 -19.55 -2.59 -3.01
N VAL A 24 -18.58 -3.22 -2.34
CA VAL A 24 -17.18 -2.80 -2.43
C VAL A 24 -16.71 -2.94 -3.88
N ASN A 25 -16.30 -1.82 -4.48
CA ASN A 25 -15.63 -1.82 -5.77
C ASN A 25 -14.12 -1.99 -5.54
N PHE A 26 -13.58 -3.15 -5.92
CA PHE A 26 -12.17 -3.46 -5.73
C PHE A 26 -11.25 -2.70 -6.70
N ASP A 27 -11.79 -2.23 -7.83
CA ASP A 27 -11.00 -1.47 -8.80
C ASP A 27 -10.73 -0.04 -8.27
N ASP A 28 -11.73 0.59 -7.65
CA ASP A 28 -11.57 1.89 -6.99
C ASP A 28 -10.60 1.80 -5.81
N LEU A 29 -10.74 0.75 -4.99
CA LEU A 29 -9.84 0.46 -3.86
C LEU A 29 -8.41 0.21 -4.33
N TYR A 30 -8.23 -0.50 -5.44
CA TYR A 30 -6.92 -0.68 -6.06
C TYR A 30 -6.35 0.67 -6.52
N ALA A 31 -7.13 1.48 -7.23
CA ALA A 31 -6.68 2.77 -7.74
C ALA A 31 -6.26 3.74 -6.63
N GLU A 32 -7.04 3.82 -5.55
CA GLU A 32 -6.72 4.63 -4.38
C GLU A 32 -5.38 4.19 -3.75
N ARG A 33 -5.21 2.88 -3.54
CA ARG A 33 -3.99 2.33 -2.95
C ARG A 33 -2.77 2.49 -3.85
N ALA A 34 -2.93 2.27 -5.15
CA ALA A 34 -1.86 2.51 -6.13
C ALA A 34 -1.41 3.98 -6.11
N ALA A 35 -2.36 4.93 -6.07
CA ALA A 35 -2.05 6.36 -6.00
C ALA A 35 -1.32 6.77 -4.71
N LEU A 36 -1.56 6.07 -3.60
CA LEU A 36 -0.78 6.25 -2.38
C LEU A 36 0.64 5.70 -2.53
N MET A 37 0.78 4.51 -3.12
CA MET A 37 2.07 3.88 -3.37
C MET A 37 2.96 4.67 -4.32
N ASP A 38 2.38 5.36 -5.30
CA ASP A 38 3.11 6.24 -6.21
C ASP A 38 3.85 7.39 -5.49
N LYS A 39 3.38 7.77 -4.30
CA LYS A 39 3.96 8.84 -3.48
C LYS A 39 4.98 8.32 -2.45
N MET A 40 5.16 7.01 -2.35
CA MET A 40 6.06 6.39 -1.37
C MET A 40 7.50 6.36 -1.86
N SER A 41 8.43 6.55 -0.93
CA SER A 41 9.85 6.27 -1.12
C SER A 41 10.13 4.77 -1.28
N ILE A 42 11.33 4.40 -1.71
CA ILE A 42 11.69 2.99 -1.91
C ILE A 42 11.66 2.16 -0.62
N THR A 43 12.02 2.77 0.51
CA THR A 43 11.99 2.13 1.83
C THR A 43 10.56 1.89 2.27
N GLU A 44 9.68 2.88 2.09
CA GLU A 44 8.24 2.76 2.36
C GLU A 44 7.58 1.71 1.46
N LEU A 45 7.93 1.66 0.17
CA LEU A 45 7.43 0.64 -0.75
C LEU A 45 7.84 -0.79 -0.34
N ARG A 46 9.04 -0.96 0.22
CA ARG A 46 9.49 -2.26 0.74
C ARG A 46 8.71 -2.66 1.98
N ALA A 47 8.51 -1.74 2.93
CA ALA A 47 7.69 -1.99 4.12
C ALA A 47 6.25 -2.33 3.73
N CYS A 48 5.62 -1.50 2.88
CA CYS A 48 4.28 -1.72 2.36
C CYS A 48 4.15 -3.08 1.66
N ARG A 49 5.19 -3.53 0.94
CA ARG A 49 5.20 -4.84 0.31
C ARG A 49 5.15 -5.98 1.34
N GLU A 50 5.86 -5.88 2.46
CA GLU A 50 5.77 -6.89 3.52
C GLU A 50 4.39 -6.88 4.19
N ASP A 51 3.81 -5.70 4.42
CA ASP A 51 2.45 -5.56 4.95
C ASP A 51 1.41 -6.22 4.01
N LEU A 52 1.53 -6.01 2.71
CA LEU A 52 0.66 -6.64 1.71
C LEU A 52 0.80 -8.16 1.70
N LYS A 53 1.99 -8.73 1.93
CA LYS A 53 2.17 -10.18 2.06
C LYS A 53 1.48 -10.70 3.32
N SER A 54 1.70 -10.06 4.46
CA SER A 54 1.03 -10.41 5.71
C SER A 54 -0.50 -10.34 5.56
N TRP A 55 -1.00 -9.35 4.82
CA TRP A 55 -2.43 -9.25 4.54
C TRP A 55 -2.94 -10.43 3.69
N ILE A 56 -2.18 -10.92 2.71
CA ILE A 56 -2.54 -12.13 1.97
C ILE A 56 -2.64 -13.35 2.89
N ASP A 57 -1.69 -13.52 3.79
CA ASP A 57 -1.68 -14.63 4.74
C ASP A 57 -2.93 -14.58 5.63
N ASN A 58 -3.24 -13.40 6.18
CA ASN A 58 -4.48 -13.17 6.92
C ASN A 58 -5.73 -13.49 6.09
N ILE A 59 -5.79 -13.07 4.82
CA ILE A 59 -6.93 -13.39 3.94
C ILE A 59 -7.05 -14.90 3.71
N ASN A 60 -5.93 -15.60 3.55
CA ASN A 60 -5.93 -17.05 3.36
C ASN A 60 -6.44 -17.78 4.61
N ASP A 61 -6.05 -17.33 5.80
CA ASP A 61 -6.52 -17.91 7.06
C ASP A 61 -8.01 -17.65 7.28
N LEU A 62 -8.48 -16.42 7.04
CA LEU A 62 -9.91 -16.11 7.07
C LEU A 62 -10.71 -16.93 6.05
N SER A 63 -10.10 -17.28 4.91
CA SER A 63 -10.75 -18.09 3.86
C SER A 63 -10.87 -19.56 4.22
N ARG A 64 -10.12 -20.04 5.24
CA ARG A 64 -10.14 -21.41 5.76
C ARG A 64 -11.09 -21.58 6.96
N GLU A 65 -11.65 -20.50 7.49
CA GLU A 65 -12.63 -20.56 8.58
C GLU A 65 -13.78 -21.53 8.24
N GLN A 66 -14.14 -22.36 9.22
CA GLN A 66 -15.33 -23.21 9.12
C GLN A 66 -16.59 -22.33 9.08
N ASP A 67 -17.63 -22.81 8.37
CA ASP A 67 -18.92 -22.13 8.24
C ASP A 67 -18.88 -20.72 7.64
N ILE A 68 -17.87 -20.43 6.82
CA ILE A 68 -17.79 -19.15 6.11
C ILE A 68 -18.95 -18.98 5.11
N LYS A 69 -19.70 -17.88 5.26
CA LYS A 69 -20.79 -17.53 4.35
C LYS A 69 -20.26 -17.35 2.91
N PRO A 70 -21.01 -17.80 1.88
CA PRO A 70 -20.60 -17.65 0.48
C PRO A 70 -20.27 -16.21 0.07
N GLU A 71 -21.00 -15.22 0.58
CA GLU A 71 -20.74 -13.80 0.27
C GLU A 71 -19.42 -13.33 0.86
N ARG A 72 -19.09 -13.76 2.08
CA ARG A 72 -17.80 -13.44 2.72
C ARG A 72 -16.66 -14.10 1.95
N LYS A 73 -16.82 -15.36 1.53
CA LYS A 73 -15.83 -16.06 0.69
C LYS A 73 -15.61 -15.35 -0.66
N LYS A 74 -16.67 -14.86 -1.30
CA LYS A 74 -16.58 -14.07 -2.53
C LYS A 74 -15.87 -12.74 -2.30
N TYR A 75 -16.18 -12.06 -1.20
CA TYR A 75 -15.50 -10.82 -0.80
C TYR A 75 -13.99 -11.05 -0.58
N LEU A 76 -13.62 -12.07 0.21
CA LEU A 76 -12.22 -12.41 0.48
C LEU A 76 -11.47 -12.79 -0.81
N SER A 77 -12.12 -13.48 -1.74
CA SER A 77 -11.54 -13.78 -3.06
C SER A 77 -11.24 -12.51 -3.87
N GLY A 78 -12.18 -11.56 -3.90
CA GLY A 78 -11.98 -10.26 -4.54
C GLY A 78 -10.86 -9.45 -3.88
N LEU A 79 -10.84 -9.42 -2.55
CA LEU A 79 -9.81 -8.75 -1.77
C LEU A 79 -8.43 -9.37 -2.03
N ARG A 80 -8.32 -10.70 -2.03
CA ARG A 80 -7.08 -11.43 -2.35
C ARG A 80 -6.54 -11.05 -3.73
N LYS A 81 -7.42 -11.00 -4.74
CA LYS A 81 -7.03 -10.61 -6.10
C LYS A 81 -6.50 -9.17 -6.14
N MET A 82 -7.17 -8.24 -5.46
CA MET A 82 -6.74 -6.85 -5.37
C MET A 82 -5.38 -6.72 -4.65
N VAL A 83 -5.17 -7.40 -3.52
CA VAL A 83 -3.87 -7.37 -2.80
C VAL A 83 -2.74 -7.96 -3.64
N LEU A 84 -3.00 -9.06 -4.36
CA LEU A 84 -2.02 -9.64 -5.30
C LEU A 84 -1.63 -8.67 -6.42
N ASN A 85 -2.61 -7.92 -6.94
CA ASN A 85 -2.33 -6.88 -7.94
C ASN A 85 -1.47 -5.75 -7.34
N LEU A 86 -1.74 -5.30 -6.11
CA LEU A 86 -0.91 -4.30 -5.41
C LEU A 86 0.51 -4.83 -5.14
N LEU A 87 0.68 -6.12 -4.83
CA LEU A 87 2.01 -6.74 -4.73
C LEU A 87 2.76 -6.77 -6.06
N ALA A 88 2.07 -7.06 -7.17
CA ALA A 88 2.71 -7.00 -8.48
C ALA A 88 3.13 -5.57 -8.81
N TYR A 89 2.24 -4.62 -8.55
CA TYR A 89 2.47 -3.19 -8.75
C TYR A 89 3.65 -2.66 -7.92
N SER A 90 3.72 -3.00 -6.63
CA SER A 90 4.83 -2.59 -5.74
C SER A 90 6.19 -3.05 -6.25
N LYS A 91 6.25 -4.28 -6.78
CA LYS A 91 7.48 -4.84 -7.38
C LYS A 91 7.91 -4.05 -8.60
N THR A 92 6.95 -3.72 -9.48
CA THR A 92 7.21 -2.91 -10.68
C THR A 92 7.71 -1.52 -10.29
N ARG A 93 7.06 -0.86 -9.32
CA ARG A 93 7.46 0.48 -8.87
C ARG A 93 8.86 0.52 -8.26
N ILE A 94 9.20 -0.44 -7.40
CA ILE A 94 10.57 -0.58 -6.86
C ILE A 94 11.59 -0.77 -7.99
N ARG A 95 11.27 -1.60 -8.99
CA ARG A 95 12.14 -1.81 -10.15
C ARG A 95 12.34 -0.52 -10.95
N GLU A 96 11.29 0.25 -11.18
CA GLU A 96 11.35 1.52 -11.91
C GLU A 96 12.19 2.57 -11.19
N ILE A 97 11.99 2.73 -9.88
CA ILE A 97 12.80 3.63 -9.05
C ILE A 97 14.27 3.22 -9.11
N ASN A 98 14.57 1.93 -8.89
CA ASN A 98 15.95 1.44 -9.01
C ASN A 98 16.53 1.67 -10.42
N LYS A 99 15.75 1.44 -11.47
CA LYS A 99 16.20 1.71 -12.85
C LYS A 99 16.52 3.18 -13.05
N GLN A 100 15.73 4.10 -12.50
CA GLN A 100 16.00 5.55 -12.59
C GLN A 100 17.27 5.91 -11.82
N VAL A 101 17.41 5.43 -10.58
CA VAL A 101 18.55 5.72 -9.71
C VAL A 101 19.87 5.18 -10.28
N TYR A 102 19.87 3.94 -10.80
CA TYR A 102 21.10 3.23 -11.20
C TYR A 102 21.37 3.24 -12.71
N CYS A 103 20.34 3.40 -13.55
CA CYS A 103 20.45 3.16 -15.00
C CYS A 103 19.78 4.23 -15.87
N GLY A 104 19.17 5.26 -15.29
CA GLY A 104 18.09 5.99 -15.96
C GLY A 104 18.14 7.49 -15.80
N THR A 105 19.20 8.13 -16.29
CA THR A 105 19.20 9.47 -16.90
C THR A 105 20.56 9.68 -17.59
N THR A 106 20.65 10.66 -18.51
CA THR A 106 21.91 11.12 -19.17
C THR A 106 23.02 11.45 -18.17
N THR A 107 22.65 11.69 -16.91
CA THR A 107 23.54 11.82 -15.76
C THR A 107 23.09 10.77 -14.75
N ASN A 108 23.86 9.71 -14.58
CA ASN A 108 23.56 8.68 -13.60
C ASN A 108 23.43 9.35 -12.21
N GLN A 109 22.22 9.49 -11.68
CA GLN A 109 21.95 10.31 -10.49
C GLN A 109 22.76 9.87 -9.29
N ALA A 110 23.08 8.57 -9.20
CA ALA A 110 24.02 8.06 -8.20
C ALA A 110 25.44 8.61 -8.41
N ILE A 111 25.94 8.68 -9.64
CA ILE A 111 27.24 9.28 -9.97
C ILE A 111 27.21 10.78 -9.69
N GLU A 112 26.14 11.47 -10.06
CA GLU A 112 26.01 12.91 -9.84
C GLU A 112 25.89 13.25 -8.35
N PHE A 113 25.14 12.45 -7.58
CA PHE A 113 25.10 12.54 -6.14
C PHE A 113 26.50 12.34 -5.53
N VAL A 114 27.23 11.30 -5.95
CA VAL A 114 28.60 11.04 -5.49
C VAL A 114 29.53 12.20 -5.84
N ARG A 115 29.42 12.76 -7.05
CA ARG A 115 30.21 13.92 -7.52
C ARG A 115 29.93 15.15 -6.64
N ILE A 116 28.67 15.53 -6.48
CA ILE A 116 28.27 16.69 -5.67
C ILE A 116 28.64 16.47 -4.19
N ALA A 117 28.42 15.27 -3.66
CA ALA A 117 28.80 14.95 -2.29
C ALA A 117 30.31 15.07 -2.07
N ALA A 118 31.14 14.68 -3.03
CA ALA A 118 32.59 14.86 -2.98
C ALA A 118 33.02 16.34 -3.05
N GLU A 119 32.24 17.19 -3.74
CA GLU A 119 32.51 18.62 -3.89
C GLU A 119 32.06 19.45 -2.69
N VAL A 120 30.97 19.06 -2.01
CA VAL A 120 30.31 19.88 -0.98
C VAL A 120 30.64 19.40 0.45
N LEU A 121 30.84 18.11 0.66
CA LEU A 121 31.04 17.58 2.01
C LEU A 121 32.52 17.58 2.41
N PRO A 122 32.85 17.83 3.69
CA PRO A 122 34.18 17.57 4.22
C PRO A 122 34.60 16.13 3.93
N HIS A 123 35.88 15.94 3.58
CA HIS A 123 36.41 14.65 3.12
C HIS A 123 36.05 13.48 4.04
N ASN A 124 36.11 13.69 5.36
CA ASN A 124 35.80 12.66 6.36
C ASN A 124 34.32 12.25 6.32
N THR A 125 33.40 13.21 6.20
CA THR A 125 31.95 12.96 6.12
C THR A 125 31.60 12.22 4.83
N TYR A 126 32.24 12.59 3.72
CA TYR A 126 32.08 11.88 2.45
C TYR A 126 32.57 10.43 2.53
N GLN A 127 33.74 10.17 3.15
CA GLN A 127 34.26 8.81 3.32
C GLN A 127 33.37 7.93 4.21
N GLU A 128 32.84 8.48 5.31
CA GLU A 128 31.89 7.77 6.20
C GLU A 128 30.61 7.37 5.47
N ILE A 129 30.00 8.29 4.71
CA ILE A 129 28.78 8.02 3.91
C ILE A 129 29.04 6.95 2.85
N MET A 130 30.23 6.95 2.25
CA MET A 130 30.62 5.99 1.22
C MET A 130 31.10 4.64 1.79
N GLY A 131 31.08 4.47 3.12
CA GLY A 131 31.51 3.22 3.78
C GLY A 131 33.02 2.95 3.67
N ARG A 132 33.83 3.97 3.35
CA ARG A 132 35.29 3.86 3.39
C ARG A 132 35.72 4.18 4.81
N VAL A 133 35.97 3.13 5.58
CA VAL A 133 36.51 3.24 6.95
C VAL A 133 37.80 4.06 6.89
N ILE A 134 37.79 5.22 7.53
CA ILE A 134 39.03 5.87 7.97
C ILE A 134 39.61 4.91 8.99
N ASN A 135 40.67 4.18 8.65
CA ASN A 135 41.49 3.54 9.68
C ASN A 135 41.97 4.68 10.59
N ARG A 136 41.28 4.85 11.73
CA ARG A 136 41.53 5.90 12.72
C ARG A 136 42.77 5.61 13.59
N ASP A 137 43.66 4.74 13.14
CA ASP A 137 44.82 4.28 13.93
C ASP A 137 46.20 4.74 13.40
N ASP A 138 46.30 5.43 12.26
CA ASP A 138 47.61 5.86 11.72
C ASP A 138 47.98 7.32 12.01
N ARG A 139 47.57 7.87 13.17
CA ARG A 139 48.12 9.16 13.66
C ARG A 139 48.25 9.20 15.18
N THR A 140 49.43 8.82 15.65
CA THR A 140 50.23 9.57 16.63
C THR A 140 51.66 9.04 16.58
N ASP A 141 52.50 9.70 15.77
CA ASP A 141 53.84 10.11 16.21
C ASP A 141 53.69 11.37 17.08
#